data_AF-A0A2G4GGV9-F1
#
_entry.id   AF-A0A2G4GGV9-F1
#
_cell.length_a   1.000
_cell.length_b   1.000
_cell.length_c   1.000
_cell.angle_alpha   90.00
_cell.angle_beta   90.00
_cell.angle_gamma   90.00
#
_symmetry.space_group_name_H-M   'P 1'
#
loop_
_entity.id
_entity.type
_entity.pdbx_description
1 polymer ?
#
loop_
_entity_poly.entity_id
_entity_poly.type
_entity_poly.pdbx_seq_one_letter_code
_entity_poly.pdbx_strand_id
1 'polypeptide(L)' 'MISFLQGQELFIVAIVVLVLFGGAQLPKLAKNLGSAQKEFKKAMDEGKSDDSSSDSK' A
#
# COMPACT_ATOMS: atom_id res chain seq x y z
N MET A 1 -18.83 -24.77 -12.13
CA MET A 1 -18.98 -23.76 -13.21
C MET A 1 -18.86 -22.30 -12.76
N ILE A 2 -18.58 -21.99 -11.48
CA ILE A 2 -18.54 -20.60 -10.97
C ILE A 2 -17.10 -20.04 -10.86
N SER A 3 -16.06 -20.88 -10.83
CA SER A 3 -14.66 -20.43 -10.71
C SER A 3 -14.13 -19.60 -11.89
N PHE A 4 -14.80 -19.61 -13.05
CA PHE A 4 -14.36 -18.82 -14.22
C PHE A 4 -14.79 -17.35 -14.16
N LEU A 5 -15.73 -16.99 -13.27
CA LEU A 5 -16.29 -15.63 -13.17
C LEU A 5 -15.47 -14.69 -12.25
N GLN A 6 -14.79 -15.22 -11.23
CA GLN A 6 -14.06 -14.37 -10.27
C GLN A 6 -12.96 -13.53 -10.91
N GLY A 7 -12.26 -14.06 -11.92
CA GLY A 7 -11.19 -13.34 -12.60
C GLY A 7 -11.68 -12.24 -13.53
N GLN A 8 -12.82 -12.46 -14.20
CA GLN A 8 -13.35 -11.51 -15.18
C GLN A 8 -13.97 -10.28 -14.51
N GLU A 9 -14.69 -10.46 -13.40
CA GLU A 9 -15.24 -9.33 -12.64
C GLU A 9 -14.14 -8.41 -12.12
N LEU A 10 -13.08 -8.97 -11.53
CA LEU A 10 -11.92 -8.19 -11.08
C LEU A 10 -11.23 -7.47 -12.24
N PHE A 11 -11.14 -8.11 -13.41
CA PHE A 11 -10.54 -7.50 -14.60
C PHE A 11 -11.37 -6.31 -15.11
N ILE A 12 -12.70 -6.45 -15.14
CA ILE A 12 -13.62 -5.37 -15.54
C ILE A 12 -13.53 -4.21 -14.55
N VAL A 13 -13.53 -4.48 -13.24
CA VAL A 13 -13.36 -3.44 -12.22
C VAL A 13 -12.01 -2.74 -12.36
N ALA A 14 -10.93 -3.49 -12.60
CA ALA A 14 -9.60 -2.92 -12.82
C ALA A 14 -9.57 -2.00 -14.05
N ILE A 15 -10.26 -2.36 -15.14
CA ILE A 15 -10.40 -1.51 -16.33
C ILE A 15 -11.17 -0.23 -16.01
N VAL A 16 -12.30 -0.32 -15.31
CA VAL A 16 -13.09 0.86 -14.92
C VAL A 16 -12.25 1.82 -14.07
N VAL A 17 -11.54 1.30 -13.08
CA VAL A 17 -10.61 2.08 -12.25
C VAL A 17 -9.51 2.69 -13.13
N LEU A 18 -8.93 1.94 -14.06
CA LEU A 18 -7.92 2.43 -15.00
C LEU A 18 -8.42 3.57 -15.89
N VAL A 19 -9.68 3.54 -16.32
CA VAL A 19 -10.29 4.60 -17.14
C VAL A 19 -10.56 5.85 -16.32
N LEU A 20 -11.10 5.70 -15.10
CA LEU A 20 -11.43 6.82 -14.23
C LEU A 20 -10.19 7.54 -13.69
N PHE A 21 -9.18 6.78 -13.28
CA PHE A 21 -7.95 7.33 -12.70
C PHE A 21 -6.85 7.54 -13.74
N GLY A 22 -6.84 6.80 -14.84
CA GLY A 22 -5.78 6.81 -15.85
C GLY A 22 -4.62 5.85 -15.52
N GLY A 23 -4.03 5.25 -16.56
CA GLY A 23 -2.93 4.27 -16.43
C GLY A 23 -1.69 4.74 -15.67
N ALA A 24 -1.42 6.05 -15.69
CA ALA A 24 -0.27 6.63 -15.01
C ALA A 24 -0.51 6.90 -13.50
N GLN A 25 -1.77 6.95 -13.03
CA GLN A 25 -2.09 7.32 -11.65
C GLN A 25 -1.97 6.15 -10.68
N LEU A 26 -2.33 4.92 -11.09
CA LEU A 26 -2.14 3.71 -10.29
C LEU A 26 -0.67 3.50 -9.82
N PRO A 27 0.35 3.54 -10.71
CA PRO A 27 1.75 3.38 -10.29
C PRO A 27 2.25 4.56 -9.45
N LYS A 28 1.74 5.77 -9.70
CA LYS A 28 2.10 6.97 -8.93
C LYS A 28 1.56 6.89 -7.50
N LEU A 29 0.31 6.46 -7.34
CA LEU A 29 -0.30 6.20 -6.03
C LEU A 29 0.43 5.08 -5.29
N ALA A 30 0.75 3.97 -5.97
CA ALA A 30 1.51 2.86 -5.38
C ALA A 30 2.91 3.29 -4.89
N LYS A 31 3.64 4.08 -5.69
CA LYS A 31 4.96 4.62 -5.31
C LYS A 31 4.85 5.54 -4.08
N ASN A 32 3.91 6.48 -4.09
CA ASN A 32 3.74 7.42 -2.99
C ASN A 32 3.28 6.73 -1.70
N LEU A 33 2.32 5.79 -1.80
CA LEU A 33 1.83 5.01 -0.68
C LEU A 33 2.92 4.07 -0.12
N GLY A 34 3.72 3.46 -0.98
CA GLY A 34 4.84 2.60 -0.58
C GLY A 34 5.95 3.39 0.14
N SER A 35 6.29 4.58 -0.35
CA SER A 35 7.22 5.48 0.35
C SER A 35 6.68 5.90 1.72
N ALA A 36 5.42 6.33 1.79
CA ALA A 36 4.78 6.72 3.05
C ALA A 36 4.71 5.55 4.04
N GLN A 37 4.35 4.35 3.59
CA GLN A 37 4.30 3.16 4.43
C GLN A 37 5.69 2.76 4.94
N LYS A 38 6.73 2.89 4.10
CA LYS A 38 8.12 2.61 4.48
C LYS A 38 8.61 3.57 5.55
N GLU A 39 8.37 4.87 5.39
CA GLU A 39 8.74 5.88 6.37
C GLU A 39 7.95 5.71 7.68
N PHE A 40 6.65 5.42 7.59
CA PHE A 40 5.81 5.13 8.75
C PHE A 40 6.31 3.93 9.55
N LYS A 41 6.66 2.82 8.86
CA LYS A 41 7.22 1.62 9.49
C LYS A 41 8.55 1.93 10.18
N LYS A 42 9.45 2.64 9.48
CA LYS A 42 10.76 3.05 10.03
C LYS A 42 10.62 3.90 11.29
N ALA A 43 9.73 4.90 11.27
CA ALA A 43 9.47 5.74 12.44
C ALA A 43 8.87 4.96 13.62
N MET A 44 8.00 3.98 13.37
CA MET A 44 7.49 3.09 14.42
C MET A 44 8.57 2.19 15.03
N ASP A 45 9.49 1.68 14.21
CA ASP A 45 10.55 0.77 14.68
C ASP A 45 11.66 1.55 15.44
N GLU A 46 12.00 2.76 14.98
CA GLU A 46 12.91 3.68 15.68
C GLU A 46 12.31 4.15 17.02
N GLY A 47 11.04 4.56 17.03
CA GLY A 47 10.36 4.98 18.27
C GLY A 47 10.20 3.87 19.31
N LYS A 48 10.13 2.60 18.90
CA LYS A 48 10.13 1.45 19.81
C LYS A 48 11.52 1.13 20.38
N SER A 49 12.58 1.50 19.67
CA SER A 49 13.95 1.20 20.09
C SER A 49 14.46 2.24 21.10
N ASP A 50 14.05 3.50 20.99
CA ASP A 50 14.44 4.57 21.94
C ASP A 50 13.84 4.38 23.35
N ASP A 51 12.67 3.76 23.46
CA ASP A 51 11.99 3.50 24.75
C ASP A 51 12.70 2.42 25.59
N SER A 52 13.65 1.67 25.00
CA SER A 52 14.42 0.63 25.68
C SER A 52 15.75 1.09 26.28
N SER A 53 16.14 2.35 26.08
CA SER A 53 17.44 2.89 26.49
C SER A 53 17.41 3.99 27.56
N SER A 54 16.22 4.38 28.04
CA SER A 54 16.05 5.52 28.96
C SER A 54 15.73 5.16 30.42
N ASP A 55 15.67 3.87 30.79
CA ASP A 55 15.28 3.44 32.16
C ASP A 55 16.47 2.94 33.02
N SER A 56 17.65 3.52 32.82
CA SER A 56 18.84 3.21 33.63
C SER A 56 19.71 4.44 33.86
N LYS A 57 19.14 5.46 34.52
CA LYS A 57 19.91 6.44 35.26
C LYS A 57 19.17 6.94 36.50
#